data_AF-A0A502BK69-F1
#
_entry.id   AF-A0A502BK69-F1
#
_cell.length_a   1.000
_cell.length_b   1.000
_cell.length_c   1.000
_cell.angle_alpha   90.00
_cell.angle_beta   90.00
_cell.angle_gamma   90.00
#
_symmetry.space_group_name_H-M   'P 1'
#
loop_
_entity.id
_entity.type
_entity.pdbx_description
1 polymer ?
#
loop_
_entity_poly.entity_id
_entity_poly.type
_entity_poly.pdbx_seq_one_letter_code
_entity_poly.pdbx_strand_id
1 'polypeptide(L)'
;MNIEAPEVLLSHYLKTLKLPTFQREYQKLARLCATESVDHVGYLSRLAEREMIERDRRKVERRIKAARFPTVKSLDSFDFAAIPKLNKMQVLELARCEWIERRENVIALGPSGTGKTHVALGLGLAACQKGLSVGFTTAAALVSEMMEARDERRLLRFQKQMAAYGLLIIDELGFVPLSKTGAELLFELISQRYERGATLITSNLPFDEWTETLGSERLTGALLDRITHHVNILEMNGDSYRLAQSRAKKHR
;
A
#
# COMPACT_ATOMS: atom_id res chain seq x y z
N MET A 1 34.34 -26.66 33.54
CA MET A 1 32.93 -26.24 33.46
C MET A 1 32.58 -26.12 31.98
N ASN A 2 31.58 -26.87 31.49
CA ASN A 2 31.18 -26.88 30.08
C ASN A 2 30.60 -25.51 29.68
N ILE A 3 31.42 -24.69 29.03
CA ILE A 3 31.03 -23.35 28.54
C ILE A 3 29.98 -23.46 27.42
N GLU A 4 29.90 -24.61 26.74
CA GLU A 4 28.96 -24.84 25.63
C GLU A 4 27.52 -25.09 26.08
N ALA A 5 27.28 -25.65 27.27
CA ALA A 5 25.93 -26.00 27.71
C ALA A 5 25.01 -24.78 27.92
N PRO A 6 25.45 -23.68 28.56
CA PRO A 6 24.64 -22.46 28.69
C PRO A 6 24.33 -21.78 27.36
N GLU A 7 25.28 -21.72 26.41
CA GLU A 7 25.06 -21.09 25.11
C GLU A 7 24.09 -21.90 24.22
N VAL A 8 24.20 -23.23 24.26
CA VAL A 8 23.28 -24.13 23.55
C VAL A 8 21.85 -24.01 24.11
N LEU A 9 21.70 -23.97 25.44
CA LEU A 9 20.40 -23.77 26.08
C LEU A 9 19.82 -22.39 25.76
N LEU A 10 20.64 -21.34 25.82
CA LEU A 10 20.21 -19.97 25.47
C LEU A 10 19.74 -19.91 24.01
N SER A 11 20.48 -20.50 23.07
CA SER A 11 20.10 -20.56 21.65
C SER A 11 18.75 -21.27 21.46
N HIS A 12 18.53 -22.39 22.17
CA HIS A 12 17.25 -23.08 22.16
C HIS A 12 16.11 -22.20 22.70
N TYR A 13 16.30 -21.55 23.86
CA TYR A 13 15.28 -20.67 24.44
C TYR A 13 14.95 -19.48 23.54
N LEU A 14 15.96 -18.82 22.97
CA LEU A 14 15.75 -17.68 22.07
C LEU A 14 15.00 -18.08 20.79
N LYS A 15 15.25 -19.28 20.26
CA LYS A 15 14.49 -19.83 19.13
C LYS A 15 13.04 -20.10 19.51
N THR A 16 12.79 -20.72 20.67
CA THR A 16 11.44 -21.01 21.17
C THR A 16 10.64 -19.73 21.45
N LEU A 17 11.29 -18.71 22.02
CA LEU A 17 10.70 -17.38 22.27
C LEU A 17 10.59 -16.51 21.01
N LYS A 18 11.07 -16.99 19.85
CA LYS A 18 11.11 -16.26 18.58
C LYS A 18 11.83 -14.92 18.70
N LEU A 19 13.02 -14.92 19.31
CA LEU A 19 13.92 -13.77 19.49
C LEU A 19 15.17 -13.89 18.58
N PRO A 20 15.01 -13.82 17.24
CA PRO A 20 16.10 -14.02 16.29
C PRO A 20 17.17 -12.93 16.34
N THR A 21 16.83 -11.70 16.73
CA THR A 21 17.82 -10.61 16.83
C THR A 21 18.67 -10.79 18.08
N PHE A 22 18.07 -11.22 19.20
CA PHE A 22 18.84 -11.67 20.37
C PHE A 22 19.84 -12.75 19.96
N GLN A 23 19.37 -13.80 19.30
CA GLN A 23 20.22 -14.94 18.93
C GLN A 23 21.42 -14.51 18.06
N ARG A 24 21.23 -13.55 17.16
CA ARG A 24 22.27 -13.06 16.25
C ARG A 24 23.23 -12.05 16.91
N GLU A 25 22.74 -11.23 17.85
CA GLU A 25 23.47 -10.02 18.29
C GLU A 25 23.92 -10.03 19.76
N TYR A 26 23.41 -10.95 20.60
CA TYR A 26 23.64 -10.92 22.05
C TYR A 26 25.13 -10.89 22.43
N GLN A 27 25.97 -11.69 21.76
CA GLN A 27 27.42 -11.75 22.04
C GLN A 27 28.14 -10.47 21.61
N LYS A 28 27.84 -9.96 20.41
CA LYS A 28 28.44 -8.73 19.90
C LYS A 28 28.08 -7.55 20.79
N LEU A 29 26.83 -7.48 21.23
CA LEU A 29 26.33 -6.42 22.09
C LEU A 29 26.90 -6.52 23.51
N ALA A 30 27.11 -7.74 24.03
CA ALA A 30 27.70 -7.96 25.34
C ALA A 30 29.14 -7.45 25.39
N ARG A 31 29.95 -7.74 24.36
CA ARG A 31 31.31 -7.22 24.24
C ARG A 31 31.35 -5.69 24.19
N LEU A 32 30.46 -5.08 23.43
CA LEU A 32 30.36 -3.62 23.34
C LEU A 32 29.94 -2.97 24.66
N CYS A 33 28.93 -3.54 25.33
CA CYS A 33 28.46 -3.03 26.62
C CYS A 33 29.54 -3.18 27.72
N ALA A 34 30.32 -4.26 27.68
CA ALA A 34 31.46 -4.44 28.57
C ALA A 34 32.54 -3.36 28.36
N THR A 35 32.83 -2.97 27.11
CA THR A 35 33.78 -1.88 26.84
C THR A 35 33.25 -0.50 27.24
N GLU A 36 31.94 -0.28 27.14
CA GLU A 36 31.29 0.98 27.49
C GLU A 36 30.92 1.06 28.98
N SER A 37 31.27 0.06 29.80
CA SER A 37 30.88 -0.04 31.22
C SER A 37 29.37 0.06 31.47
N VAL A 38 28.57 -0.43 30.53
CA VAL A 38 27.11 -0.51 30.66
C VAL A 38 26.75 -1.68 31.55
N ASP A 39 25.83 -1.46 32.48
CA ASP A 39 25.37 -2.47 33.43
C ASP A 39 24.52 -3.57 32.74
N HIS A 40 24.23 -4.64 33.48
CA HIS A 40 23.48 -5.78 32.93
C HIS A 40 22.06 -5.40 32.48
N VAL A 41 21.41 -4.46 33.19
CA VAL A 41 20.09 -3.97 32.82
C VAL A 41 20.15 -3.14 31.54
N GLY A 42 21.16 -2.26 31.41
CA GLY A 42 21.40 -1.49 30.20
C GLY A 42 21.72 -2.37 28.98
N TYR A 43 22.51 -3.42 29.15
CA TYR A 43 22.75 -4.43 28.11
C TYR A 43 21.44 -5.08 27.64
N LEU A 44 20.62 -5.57 28.58
CA LEU A 44 19.36 -6.24 28.27
C LEU A 44 18.39 -5.28 27.59
N SER A 45 18.31 -4.03 28.06
CA SER A 45 17.47 -2.98 27.47
C SER A 45 17.86 -2.71 26.01
N ARG A 46 19.16 -2.52 25.73
CA ARG A 46 19.66 -2.29 24.36
C ARG A 46 19.42 -3.49 23.44
N LEU A 47 19.54 -4.72 23.96
CA LEU A 47 19.25 -5.93 23.18
C LEU A 47 17.75 -6.05 22.87
N ALA A 48 16.89 -5.77 23.85
CA ALA A 48 15.45 -5.73 23.69
C ALA A 48 15.00 -4.67 22.69
N GLU A 49 15.58 -3.47 22.76
CA GLU A 49 15.32 -2.38 21.82
C GLU A 49 15.64 -2.78 20.37
N ARG A 50 16.80 -3.40 20.13
CA ARG A 50 17.16 -3.89 18.78
C ARG A 50 16.21 -4.96 18.25
N GLU A 51 15.77 -5.89 19.10
CA GLU A 51 14.77 -6.87 18.73
C GLU A 51 13.43 -6.21 18.38
N MET A 52 13.00 -5.21 19.15
CA MET A 52 11.77 -4.46 18.86
C MET A 52 11.86 -3.72 17.52
N ILE A 53 12.95 -2.98 17.26
CA ILE A 53 13.19 -2.28 16.00
C ILE A 53 13.14 -3.25 14.82
N GLU A 54 13.86 -4.36 14.92
CA GLU A 54 13.93 -5.35 13.83
C GLU A 54 12.60 -6.09 13.63
N ARG A 55 11.82 -6.33 14.70
CA ARG A 55 10.47 -6.88 14.60
C ARG A 55 9.53 -5.93 13.87
N ASP A 56 9.54 -4.65 14.22
CA ASP A 56 8.68 -3.66 13.57
C ASP A 56 9.07 -3.46 12.11
N ARG A 57 10.37 -3.40 11.81
CA ARG A 57 10.88 -3.41 10.44
C ARG A 57 10.34 -4.61 9.65
N ARG A 58 10.46 -5.83 10.17
CA ARG A 58 9.97 -7.04 9.50
C ARG A 58 8.45 -7.06 9.33
N LYS A 59 7.69 -6.51 10.28
CA LYS A 59 6.23 -6.37 10.14
C LYS A 59 5.90 -5.45 8.96
N VAL A 60 6.58 -4.32 8.83
CA VAL A 60 6.41 -3.39 7.71
C VAL A 60 6.80 -4.05 6.39
N GLU A 61 7.97 -4.69 6.31
CA GLU A 61 8.43 -5.41 5.10
C GLU A 61 7.44 -6.49 4.66
N ARG A 62 6.88 -7.26 5.60
CA ARG A 62 5.84 -8.25 5.29
C ARG A 62 4.57 -7.61 4.72
N ARG A 63 4.13 -6.47 5.25
CA ARG A 63 2.96 -5.75 4.74
C ARG A 63 3.20 -5.20 3.33
N ILE A 64 4.37 -4.59 3.09
CA ILE A 64 4.77 -4.11 1.77
C ILE A 64 4.76 -5.27 0.76
N LYS A 65 5.32 -6.42 1.13
CA LYS A 65 5.30 -7.62 0.28
C LYS A 65 3.89 -8.15 0.04
N ALA A 66 3.04 -8.16 1.08
CA ALA A 66 1.65 -8.61 0.98
C ALA A 66 0.79 -7.67 0.12
N ALA A 67 1.13 -6.38 0.06
CA ALA A 67 0.41 -5.40 -0.75
C ALA A 67 0.57 -5.60 -2.26
N ARG A 68 1.58 -6.36 -2.70
CA ARG A 68 1.85 -6.68 -4.12
C ARG A 68 2.02 -5.44 -5.01
N PHE A 69 2.70 -4.41 -4.50
CA PHE A 69 3.06 -3.25 -5.31
C PHE A 69 3.92 -3.67 -6.52
N PRO A 70 3.66 -3.14 -7.73
CA PRO A 70 4.48 -3.41 -8.91
C PRO A 70 5.90 -2.84 -8.77
N THR A 71 6.02 -1.71 -8.07
CA THR A 71 7.29 -1.10 -7.67
C THR A 71 7.12 -0.42 -6.32
N VAL A 72 8.18 -0.36 -5.51
CA VAL A 72 8.18 0.40 -4.25
C VAL A 72 8.63 1.83 -4.55
N LYS A 73 7.73 2.79 -4.35
CA LYS A 73 8.02 4.22 -4.50
C LYS A 73 7.52 4.98 -3.28
N SER A 74 8.36 5.87 -2.73
CA SER A 74 7.98 6.77 -1.64
C SER A 74 7.56 8.14 -2.17
N LEU A 75 6.80 8.87 -1.35
CA LEU A 75 6.47 10.27 -1.64
C LEU A 75 7.72 11.18 -1.59
N ASP A 76 8.78 10.79 -0.87
CA ASP A 76 10.04 11.56 -0.85
C ASP A 76 10.71 11.62 -2.23
N SER A 77 10.49 10.59 -3.05
CA SER A 77 10.97 10.55 -4.44
C SER A 77 10.02 11.21 -5.44
N PHE A 78 8.89 11.75 -4.99
CA PHE A 78 7.91 12.40 -5.85
C PHE A 78 8.26 13.89 -6.02
N ASP A 79 8.45 14.32 -7.27
CA ASP A 79 8.71 15.71 -7.59
C ASP A 79 7.40 16.50 -7.72
N PHE A 80 7.00 17.16 -6.64
CA PHE A 80 5.83 18.04 -6.63
C PHE A 80 5.99 19.29 -7.51
N ALA A 81 7.23 19.72 -7.80
CA ALA A 81 7.45 20.87 -8.69
C ALA A 81 7.11 20.52 -10.15
N ALA A 82 7.19 19.24 -10.53
CA ALA A 82 6.78 18.77 -11.85
C ALA A 82 5.26 18.83 -12.08
N ILE A 83 4.44 18.93 -11.01
CA ILE A 83 2.97 19.01 -11.10
C ILE A 83 2.46 20.10 -10.13
N PRO A 84 2.63 21.39 -10.48
CA PRO A 84 2.31 22.49 -9.58
C PRO A 84 0.85 22.56 -9.15
N LYS A 85 -0.06 22.02 -9.96
CA LYS A 85 -1.50 21.98 -9.68
C LYS A 85 -1.87 20.96 -8.60
N LEU A 86 -1.02 19.97 -8.34
CA LEU A 86 -1.27 19.00 -7.28
C LEU A 86 -1.02 19.65 -5.91
N ASN A 87 -2.03 19.67 -5.06
CA ASN A 87 -1.90 20.20 -3.72
C ASN A 87 -0.97 19.32 -2.86
N LYS A 88 0.28 19.73 -2.71
CA LYS A 88 1.29 19.05 -1.89
C LYS A 88 0.83 18.84 -0.45
N MET A 89 0.20 19.86 0.16
CA MET A 89 -0.26 19.76 1.56
C MET A 89 -1.32 18.68 1.73
N GLN A 90 -2.26 18.58 0.78
CA GLN A 90 -3.27 17.52 0.77
C GLN A 90 -2.63 16.13 0.65
N VAL A 91 -1.66 15.94 -0.24
CA VAL A 91 -0.96 14.64 -0.39
C VAL A 91 -0.21 14.26 0.88
N LEU A 92 0.47 15.21 1.53
CA LEU A 92 1.17 14.97 2.79
C LEU A 92 0.20 14.67 3.94
N GLU A 93 -0.98 15.29 3.97
CA GLU A 93 -2.03 14.98 4.93
C GLU A 93 -2.57 13.56 4.70
N LEU A 94 -2.83 13.18 3.45
CA LEU A 94 -3.23 11.81 3.10
C LEU A 94 -2.17 10.77 3.50
N ALA A 95 -0.89 11.11 3.47
CA ALA A 95 0.18 10.23 3.92
C ALA A 95 0.10 9.90 5.43
N ARG A 96 -0.61 10.73 6.22
CA ARG A 96 -0.92 10.44 7.63
C ARG A 96 -1.99 9.36 7.79
N CYS A 97 -2.64 8.91 6.73
CA CYS A 97 -3.58 7.78 6.74
C CYS A 97 -4.84 7.94 7.60
N GLU A 98 -5.12 9.12 8.16
CA GLU A 98 -6.34 9.34 8.97
C GLU A 98 -7.62 9.10 8.14
N TRP A 99 -7.59 9.47 6.86
CA TRP A 99 -8.65 9.20 5.89
C TRP A 99 -8.94 7.69 5.75
N ILE A 100 -7.95 6.82 5.95
CA ILE A 100 -8.12 5.37 5.88
C ILE A 100 -8.93 4.87 7.09
N GLU A 101 -8.65 5.43 8.27
CA GLU A 101 -9.37 5.13 9.51
C GLU A 101 -10.82 5.63 9.44
N ARG A 102 -11.03 6.80 8.83
CA ARG A 102 -12.35 7.38 8.54
C ARG A 102 -13.11 6.71 7.39
N ARG A 103 -12.52 5.71 6.74
CA ARG A 103 -13.10 4.97 5.59
C ARG A 103 -13.41 5.86 4.38
N GLU A 104 -12.67 6.95 4.22
CA GLU A 104 -12.77 7.84 3.07
C GLU A 104 -12.08 7.22 1.85
N ASN A 105 -12.46 7.68 0.67
CA ASN A 105 -11.83 7.31 -0.57
C ASN A 105 -10.85 8.39 -1.03
N VAL A 106 -9.91 8.01 -1.88
CA VAL A 106 -9.05 8.94 -2.62
C VAL A 106 -9.21 8.62 -4.10
N ILE A 107 -9.42 9.65 -4.92
CA ILE A 107 -9.45 9.48 -6.38
C ILE A 107 -8.41 10.41 -6.99
N ALA A 108 -7.40 9.82 -7.63
CA ALA A 108 -6.40 10.54 -8.40
C ALA A 108 -6.81 10.56 -9.88
N LEU A 109 -7.09 11.74 -10.41
CA LEU A 109 -7.53 11.95 -11.80
C LEU A 109 -6.50 12.75 -12.59
N GLY A 110 -6.37 12.46 -13.88
CA GLY A 110 -5.58 13.27 -14.81
C GLY A 110 -4.86 12.47 -15.89
N PRO A 111 -4.19 13.12 -16.85
CA PRO A 111 -3.60 12.46 -18.02
C PRO A 111 -2.57 11.37 -17.71
N SER A 112 -2.26 10.52 -18.69
CA SER A 112 -1.22 9.50 -18.52
C SER A 112 0.16 10.13 -18.26
N GLY A 113 0.93 9.52 -17.36
CA GLY A 113 2.29 9.96 -17.04
C GLY A 113 2.39 11.13 -16.05
N THR A 114 1.29 11.59 -15.45
CA THR A 114 1.28 12.60 -14.38
C THR A 114 1.56 12.04 -12.99
N GLY A 115 1.99 10.79 -12.85
CA GLY A 115 2.41 10.26 -11.54
C GLY A 115 1.29 9.80 -10.59
N LYS A 116 0.04 9.64 -11.05
CA LYS A 116 -1.08 9.10 -10.23
C LYS A 116 -0.73 7.80 -9.51
N THR A 117 -0.23 6.81 -10.26
CA THR A 117 0.25 5.54 -9.69
C THR A 117 1.39 5.76 -8.70
N HIS A 118 2.28 6.75 -8.90
CA HIS A 118 3.35 7.03 -7.93
C HIS A 118 2.77 7.53 -6.60
N VAL A 119 1.83 8.48 -6.63
CA VAL A 119 1.15 8.96 -5.43
C VAL A 119 0.40 7.82 -4.75
N ALA A 120 -0.32 6.98 -5.51
CA ALA A 120 -1.00 5.80 -4.98
C ALA A 120 -0.04 4.83 -4.25
N LEU A 121 1.10 4.53 -4.86
CA LEU A 121 2.14 3.69 -4.27
C LEU A 121 2.77 4.33 -3.02
N GLY A 122 3.01 5.64 -3.05
CA GLY A 122 3.56 6.39 -1.93
C GLY A 122 2.62 6.40 -0.72
N LEU A 123 1.32 6.63 -0.95
CA LEU A 123 0.29 6.55 0.09
C LEU A 123 0.10 5.12 0.61
N GLY A 124 0.12 4.13 -0.28
CA GLY A 124 0.10 2.71 0.11
C GLY A 124 1.30 2.30 0.95
N LEU A 125 2.49 2.82 0.63
CA LEU A 125 3.70 2.58 1.41
C LEU A 125 3.61 3.22 2.80
N ALA A 126 3.13 4.47 2.89
CA ALA A 126 2.89 5.14 4.17
C ALA A 126 1.88 4.37 5.04
N ALA A 127 0.81 3.84 4.45
CA ALA A 127 -0.16 3.00 5.14
C ALA A 127 0.48 1.70 5.68
N CYS A 128 1.33 1.03 4.88
CA CYS A 128 2.07 -0.15 5.35
C CYS A 128 3.00 0.18 6.54
N GLN A 129 3.66 1.34 6.52
CA GLN A 129 4.54 1.81 7.59
C GLN A 129 3.75 2.13 8.87
N LYS A 130 2.53 2.65 8.75
CA LYS A 130 1.58 2.80 9.88
C LYS A 130 0.94 1.49 10.33
N GLY A 131 1.28 0.37 9.71
CA GLY A 131 0.83 -0.96 10.11
C GLY A 131 -0.54 -1.38 9.57
N LEU A 132 -1.09 -0.62 8.62
CA LEU A 132 -2.35 -0.93 7.95
C LEU A 132 -2.14 -2.01 6.87
N SER A 133 -3.16 -2.84 6.65
CA SER A 133 -3.17 -3.78 5.53
C SER A 133 -3.51 -3.05 4.23
N VAL A 134 -2.70 -3.28 3.20
CA VAL A 134 -2.87 -2.66 1.89
C VAL A 134 -2.93 -3.75 0.83
N GLY A 135 -3.78 -3.58 -0.18
CA GLY A 135 -3.77 -4.37 -1.41
C GLY A 135 -3.66 -3.45 -2.62
N PHE A 136 -2.85 -3.82 -3.60
CA PHE A 136 -2.72 -3.12 -4.88
C PHE A 136 -3.11 -4.04 -6.03
N THR A 137 -3.89 -3.52 -6.98
CA THR A 137 -4.23 -4.19 -8.23
C THR A 137 -4.63 -3.16 -9.28
N THR A 138 -4.54 -3.51 -10.57
CA THR A 138 -5.19 -2.71 -11.61
C THR A 138 -6.66 -3.07 -11.72
N ALA A 139 -7.51 -2.16 -12.21
CA ALA A 139 -8.93 -2.45 -12.42
C ALA A 139 -9.14 -3.67 -13.33
N ALA A 140 -8.37 -3.76 -14.43
CA ALA A 140 -8.43 -4.88 -15.36
C ALA A 140 -8.01 -6.21 -14.70
N ALA A 141 -6.89 -6.24 -13.96
CA ALA A 141 -6.43 -7.45 -13.29
C ALA A 141 -7.41 -7.89 -12.19
N LEU A 142 -7.96 -6.95 -11.43
CA LEU A 142 -8.96 -7.23 -10.41
C LEU A 142 -10.21 -7.88 -10.99
N VAL A 143 -10.71 -7.35 -12.11
CA VAL A 143 -11.87 -7.91 -12.81
C VAL A 143 -11.56 -9.29 -13.36
N SER A 144 -10.40 -9.48 -13.98
CA SER A 144 -9.94 -10.77 -14.49
C SER A 144 -9.91 -11.82 -13.38
N GLU A 145 -9.30 -11.49 -12.24
CA GLU A 145 -9.21 -12.37 -11.07
C GLU A 145 -10.58 -12.68 -10.46
N MET A 146 -11.51 -11.71 -10.44
CA MET A 146 -12.89 -11.96 -9.99
C MET A 146 -13.66 -12.88 -10.95
N MET A 147 -13.46 -12.75 -12.27
CA MET A 147 -14.08 -13.64 -13.24
C MET A 147 -13.56 -15.07 -13.08
N GLU A 148 -12.24 -15.26 -12.98
CA GLU A 148 -11.63 -16.57 -12.73
C GLU A 148 -12.08 -17.17 -11.39
N ALA A 149 -12.09 -16.36 -10.32
CA ALA A 149 -12.58 -16.77 -9.02
C ALA A 149 -14.05 -17.22 -9.05
N ARG A 150 -14.87 -16.64 -9.92
CA ARG A 150 -16.28 -17.03 -10.10
C ARG A 150 -16.38 -18.41 -10.75
N ASP A 151 -15.61 -18.64 -11.81
CA ASP A 151 -15.60 -19.91 -12.54
C ASP A 151 -15.11 -21.06 -11.63
N GLU A 152 -14.14 -20.76 -10.75
CA GLU A 152 -13.61 -21.67 -9.74
C GLU A 152 -14.46 -21.74 -8.44
N ARG A 153 -15.62 -21.09 -8.39
CA ARG A 153 -16.54 -21.04 -7.22
C ARG A 153 -15.89 -20.52 -5.92
N ARG A 154 -14.88 -19.66 -6.03
CA ARG A 154 -14.20 -18.98 -4.91
C ARG A 154 -14.41 -17.45 -4.87
N LEU A 155 -15.28 -16.90 -5.72
CA LEU A 155 -15.53 -15.45 -5.82
C LEU A 155 -15.82 -14.80 -4.46
N LEU A 156 -16.74 -15.35 -3.66
CA LEU A 156 -17.10 -14.78 -2.36
C LEU A 156 -15.90 -14.72 -1.40
N ARG A 157 -15.00 -15.71 -1.45
CA ARG A 157 -13.77 -15.71 -0.64
C ARG A 157 -12.82 -14.61 -1.11
N PHE A 158 -12.67 -14.47 -2.42
CA PHE A 158 -11.81 -13.44 -3.02
C PHE A 158 -12.32 -12.02 -2.73
N GLN A 159 -13.62 -11.76 -2.93
CA GLN A 159 -14.25 -10.48 -2.59
C GLN A 159 -14.09 -10.15 -1.10
N LYS A 160 -14.31 -11.12 -0.20
CA LYS A 160 -14.05 -10.93 1.24
C LYS A 160 -12.60 -10.56 1.53
N GLN A 161 -11.64 -11.20 0.86
CA GLN A 161 -10.22 -10.86 1.01
C GLN A 161 -9.93 -9.42 0.54
N MET A 162 -10.44 -9.03 -0.62
CA MET A 162 -10.27 -7.67 -1.16
C MET A 162 -10.96 -6.62 -0.28
N ALA A 163 -12.12 -6.93 0.27
CA ALA A 163 -12.86 -6.07 1.18
C ALA A 163 -12.18 -5.93 2.56
N ALA A 164 -11.40 -6.93 2.99
CA ALA A 164 -10.72 -6.93 4.29
C ALA A 164 -9.47 -6.04 4.36
N TYR A 165 -8.92 -5.59 3.23
CA TYR A 165 -7.81 -4.63 3.26
C TYR A 165 -8.26 -3.31 3.87
N GLY A 166 -7.43 -2.76 4.77
CA GLY A 166 -7.62 -1.41 5.31
C GLY A 166 -7.64 -0.37 4.20
N LEU A 167 -6.70 -0.51 3.26
CA LEU A 167 -6.65 0.25 2.00
C LEU A 167 -6.59 -0.69 0.79
N LEU A 168 -7.53 -0.53 -0.13
CA LEU A 168 -7.47 -1.16 -1.45
C LEU A 168 -7.14 -0.10 -2.50
N ILE A 169 -6.03 -0.29 -3.22
CA ILE A 169 -5.63 0.55 -4.35
C ILE A 169 -6.05 -0.14 -5.65
N ILE A 170 -6.88 0.55 -6.44
CA ILE A 170 -7.34 0.13 -7.76
C ILE A 170 -6.76 1.12 -8.78
N ASP A 171 -5.69 0.70 -9.44
CA ASP A 171 -4.97 1.52 -10.41
C ASP A 171 -5.57 1.39 -11.83
N GLU A 172 -5.43 2.45 -12.64
CA GLU A 172 -5.77 2.45 -14.07
C GLU A 172 -7.25 2.14 -14.39
N LEU A 173 -8.18 2.58 -13.54
CA LEU A 173 -9.60 2.51 -13.89
C LEU A 173 -9.89 3.45 -15.06
N GLY A 174 -10.54 2.96 -16.10
CA GLY A 174 -10.84 3.76 -17.31
C GLY A 174 -9.85 3.60 -18.46
N PHE A 175 -8.79 2.79 -18.31
CA PHE A 175 -7.84 2.58 -19.39
C PHE A 175 -8.37 1.61 -20.47
N VAL A 176 -9.14 0.59 -20.07
CA VAL A 176 -9.75 -0.40 -20.98
C VAL A 176 -11.21 -0.59 -20.59
N PRO A 177 -12.15 -0.64 -21.55
CA PRO A 177 -13.54 -0.97 -21.27
C PRO A 177 -13.67 -2.32 -20.58
N LEU A 178 -14.49 -2.39 -19.54
CA LEU A 178 -14.77 -3.63 -18.83
C LEU A 178 -15.91 -4.38 -19.51
N SER A 179 -15.90 -5.71 -19.41
CA SER A 179 -17.09 -6.49 -19.76
C SER A 179 -18.24 -6.12 -18.81
N LYS A 180 -19.50 -6.27 -19.25
CA LYS A 180 -20.68 -5.99 -18.41
C LYS A 180 -20.60 -6.69 -17.05
N THR A 181 -20.30 -7.98 -17.07
CA THR A 181 -20.08 -8.78 -15.86
C THR A 181 -18.91 -8.24 -15.02
N GLY A 182 -17.82 -7.84 -15.65
CA GLY A 182 -16.68 -7.27 -14.95
C GLY A 182 -17.01 -5.98 -14.22
N ALA A 183 -17.78 -5.10 -14.85
CA ALA A 183 -18.26 -3.86 -14.25
C ALA A 183 -19.21 -4.14 -13.07
N GLU A 184 -20.12 -5.12 -13.19
CA GLU A 184 -21.00 -5.58 -12.11
C GLU A 184 -20.19 -6.11 -10.91
N LEU A 185 -19.18 -6.94 -11.15
CA LEU A 185 -18.31 -7.48 -10.10
C LEU A 185 -17.50 -6.39 -9.39
N LEU A 186 -16.98 -5.41 -10.14
CA LEU A 186 -16.28 -4.25 -9.58
C LEU A 186 -17.22 -3.41 -8.71
N PHE A 187 -18.45 -3.17 -9.18
CA PHE A 187 -19.48 -2.47 -8.43
C PHE A 187 -19.83 -3.18 -7.13
N GLU A 188 -19.99 -4.49 -7.14
CA GLU A 188 -20.25 -5.28 -5.93
C GLU A 188 -19.14 -5.12 -4.91
N LEU A 189 -17.87 -5.22 -5.34
CA LEU A 189 -16.73 -5.07 -4.45
C LEU A 189 -16.66 -3.66 -3.83
N ILE A 190 -16.81 -2.61 -4.64
CA ILE A 190 -16.81 -1.23 -4.16
C ILE A 190 -17.98 -1.00 -3.20
N SER A 191 -19.16 -1.57 -3.50
CA SER A 191 -20.33 -1.50 -2.62
C SER A 191 -20.09 -2.22 -1.29
N GLN A 192 -19.37 -3.34 -1.27
CA GLN A 192 -18.99 -4.02 -0.03
C GLN A 192 -18.00 -3.21 0.82
N ARG A 193 -17.20 -2.34 0.20
CA ARG A 193 -16.21 -1.49 0.87
C ARG A 193 -16.77 -0.14 1.30
N TYR A 194 -17.85 0.32 0.69
CA TYR A 194 -18.54 1.57 1.06
C TYR A 194 -18.79 1.63 2.58
N GLU A 195 -18.32 2.72 3.21
CA GLU A 195 -18.34 2.96 4.67
C GLU A 195 -17.64 1.90 5.55
N ARG A 196 -16.93 0.94 4.95
CA ARG A 196 -16.28 -0.19 5.66
C ARG A 196 -14.77 -0.24 5.46
N GLY A 197 -14.26 0.27 4.34
CA GLY A 197 -12.85 0.28 4.01
C GLY A 197 -12.49 1.36 3.01
N ALA A 198 -11.30 1.93 3.13
CA ALA A 198 -10.84 3.01 2.26
C ALA A 198 -10.40 2.49 0.90
N THR A 199 -10.75 3.19 -0.18
CA THR A 199 -10.35 2.82 -1.53
C THR A 199 -9.63 3.98 -2.20
N LEU A 200 -8.47 3.70 -2.78
CA LEU A 200 -7.75 4.65 -3.62
C LEU A 200 -7.88 4.22 -5.07
N ILE A 201 -8.45 5.08 -5.91
CA ILE A 201 -8.61 4.83 -7.34
C ILE A 201 -7.73 5.79 -8.12
N THR A 202 -7.05 5.29 -9.15
CA THR A 202 -6.43 6.16 -10.16
C THR A 202 -7.17 6.02 -11.49
N SER A 203 -7.39 7.14 -12.17
CA SER A 203 -8.00 7.14 -13.51
C SER A 203 -7.41 8.23 -14.38
N ASN A 204 -7.33 7.93 -15.68
CA ASN A 204 -7.00 8.91 -16.71
C ASN A 204 -8.24 9.55 -17.34
N LEU A 205 -9.43 9.08 -17.01
CA LEU A 205 -10.70 9.60 -17.52
C LEU A 205 -11.35 10.51 -16.47
N PRO A 206 -11.97 11.64 -16.89
CA PRO A 206 -12.88 12.37 -16.03
C PRO A 206 -14.14 11.52 -15.72
N PHE A 207 -14.88 11.88 -14.67
CA PHE A 207 -15.98 11.04 -14.16
C PHE A 207 -17.12 10.82 -15.17
N ASP A 208 -17.39 11.79 -16.03
CA ASP A 208 -18.40 11.73 -17.10
C ASP A 208 -18.07 10.66 -18.14
N GLU A 209 -16.79 10.39 -18.39
CA GLU A 209 -16.33 9.36 -19.33
C GLU A 209 -16.31 7.93 -18.73
N TRP A 210 -16.55 7.77 -17.42
CA TRP A 210 -16.55 6.43 -16.79
C TRP A 210 -17.68 5.53 -17.29
N THR A 211 -18.73 6.12 -17.87
CA THR A 211 -19.82 5.38 -18.51
C THR A 211 -19.32 4.52 -19.67
N GLU A 212 -18.34 4.98 -20.44
CA GLU A 212 -17.74 4.21 -21.54
C GLU A 212 -16.99 2.98 -21.03
N THR A 213 -16.43 3.08 -19.82
CA THR A 213 -15.66 2.00 -19.20
C THR A 213 -16.55 0.97 -18.53
N LEU A 214 -17.62 1.41 -17.84
CA LEU A 214 -18.53 0.56 -17.07
C LEU A 214 -19.73 0.06 -17.88
N GLY A 215 -19.99 0.65 -19.05
CA GLY A 215 -20.98 0.20 -20.04
C GLY A 215 -22.44 0.50 -19.70
N SER A 216 -22.74 1.17 -18.57
CA SER A 216 -24.10 1.53 -18.18
C SER A 216 -24.15 2.79 -17.32
N GLU A 217 -24.91 3.81 -17.76
CA GLU A 217 -25.12 5.05 -16.99
C GLU A 217 -25.65 4.78 -15.59
N ARG A 218 -26.60 3.84 -15.45
CA ARG A 218 -27.19 3.49 -14.15
C ARG A 218 -26.14 2.91 -13.20
N LEU A 219 -25.29 2.00 -13.70
CA LEU A 219 -24.23 1.39 -12.90
C LEU A 219 -23.17 2.42 -12.53
N THR A 220 -22.75 3.25 -13.50
CA THR A 220 -21.78 4.33 -13.29
C THR A 220 -22.27 5.33 -12.26
N GLY A 221 -23.50 5.82 -12.39
CA GLY A 221 -24.09 6.77 -11.43
C GLY A 221 -24.14 6.19 -10.02
N ALA A 222 -24.57 4.93 -9.88
CA ALA A 222 -24.60 4.24 -8.59
C ALA A 222 -23.19 4.02 -7.99
N LEU A 223 -22.19 3.78 -8.82
CA LEU A 223 -20.81 3.60 -8.40
C LEU A 223 -20.18 4.93 -7.98
N LEU A 224 -20.36 5.98 -8.80
CA LEU A 224 -19.89 7.33 -8.52
C LEU A 224 -20.45 7.84 -7.20
N ASP A 225 -21.77 7.74 -7.00
CA ASP A 225 -22.44 8.13 -5.75
C ASP A 225 -21.75 7.53 -4.50
N ARG A 226 -21.42 6.24 -4.54
CA ARG A 226 -20.73 5.56 -3.42
C ARG A 226 -19.29 5.99 -3.24
N ILE A 227 -18.52 6.15 -4.33
CA ILE A 227 -17.09 6.48 -4.20
C ILE A 227 -16.86 7.97 -3.91
N THR A 228 -17.79 8.86 -4.29
CA THR A 228 -17.66 10.31 -4.15
C THR A 228 -18.32 10.88 -2.90
N HIS A 229 -19.14 10.12 -2.17
CA HIS A 229 -19.77 10.61 -0.94
C HIS A 229 -18.75 11.07 0.13
N HIS A 230 -17.70 10.29 0.35
CA HIS A 230 -16.59 10.63 1.25
C HIS A 230 -15.27 10.49 0.51
N VAL A 231 -14.86 11.53 -0.21
CA VAL A 231 -13.73 11.45 -1.14
C VAL A 231 -12.77 12.62 -1.03
N ASN A 232 -11.48 12.31 -1.16
CA ASN A 232 -10.43 13.26 -1.44
C ASN A 232 -10.05 13.15 -2.92
N ILE A 233 -10.34 14.19 -3.70
CA ILE A 233 -9.96 14.22 -5.13
C ILE A 233 -8.58 14.85 -5.26
N LEU A 234 -7.68 14.15 -5.96
CA LEU A 234 -6.37 14.63 -6.34
C LEU A 234 -6.36 14.89 -7.84
N GLU A 235 -6.49 16.15 -8.23
CA GLU A 235 -6.38 16.56 -9.63
C GLU A 235 -4.92 16.66 -10.05
N MET A 236 -4.47 15.69 -10.84
CA MET A 236 -3.11 15.54 -11.32
C MET A 236 -3.00 15.95 -12.79
N ASN A 237 -3.42 17.20 -13.04
CA ASN A 237 -3.40 17.85 -14.35
C ASN A 237 -2.02 18.48 -14.59
N GLY A 238 -1.28 17.98 -15.58
CA GLY A 238 0.05 18.46 -15.94
C GLY A 238 0.67 17.68 -17.09
N ASP A 239 1.88 18.08 -17.49
CA ASP A 239 2.63 17.41 -18.55
C ASP A 239 3.10 16.01 -18.11
N SER A 240 3.21 15.09 -19.08
CA SER A 240 3.66 13.73 -18.81
C SER A 240 5.14 13.69 -18.40
N TYR A 241 5.38 13.27 -17.16
CA TYR A 241 6.73 13.09 -16.60
C TYR A 241 7.54 12.04 -17.40
N ARG A 242 6.87 11.01 -17.92
CA ARG A 242 7.50 9.96 -18.77
C ARG A 242 8.00 10.54 -20.10
N LEU A 243 7.24 11.47 -20.71
CA LEU A 243 7.65 12.14 -21.94
C LEU A 243 8.82 13.10 -21.69
N ALA A 244 8.78 13.85 -20.59
CA ALA A 244 9.87 14.75 -20.20
C ALA A 244 11.20 13.99 -20.01
N GLN A 245 11.19 12.87 -19.27
CA GLN A 245 12.37 12.02 -19.10
C GLN A 245 12.90 11.45 -20.43
N SER A 246 12.00 11.03 -21.32
CA SER A 246 12.37 10.48 -22.63
C SER A 246 13.03 11.54 -23.53
N ARG A 247 12.55 12.79 -23.49
CA ARG A 247 13.15 13.92 -24.22
C ARG A 247 14.53 14.27 -23.66
N ALA A 248 14.67 14.33 -22.34
CA ALA A 248 15.94 14.63 -21.67
C ALA A 248 17.04 13.59 -21.96
N LYS A 249 16.67 12.30 -22.08
CA LYS A 249 17.62 11.23 -22.47
C LYS A 249 18.06 11.29 -23.94
N LYS A 250 17.25 11.84 -24.84
CA LYS A 250 17.61 12.00 -26.27
C LYS A 250 18.53 13.19 -26.54
N HIS A 251 18.64 14.13 -25.60
CA HIS A 251 19.48 15.33 -25.71
C HIS A 251 20.80 15.20 -24.92
N ARG A 252 21.12 13.99 -24.45
CA ARG A 252 22.40 13.60 -23.86
C ARG A 252 23.07 12.59 -24.78
#